data_AF-A0A8J9YFQ9-F1
#
_entry.id   AF-A0A8J9YFQ9-F1
#
_cell.length_a   1.000
_cell.length_b   1.000
_cell.length_c   1.000
_cell.angle_alpha   90.00
_cell.angle_beta   90.00
_cell.angle_gamma   90.00
#
_symmetry.space_group_name_H-M   'P 1'
#
loop_
_entity.id
_entity.type
_entity.pdbx_description
1 polymer ?
#
loop_
_entity_poly.entity_id
_entity_poly.type
_entity_poly.pdbx_seq_one_letter_code
_entity_poly.pdbx_strand_id
1 'polypeptide(L)' 'MVFGQLQEFDLKNGSWAAYSERMEMYLLANKVEEDLKLATLITVMGEEAYQLLSTLASPKAQAILITI' A
#
# COMPACT_ATOMS: atom_id res chain seq x y z
N MET A 1 -10.71 10.09 -17.22
CA MET A 1 -9.34 10.62 -17.39
C MET A 1 -8.62 10.36 -16.08
N VAL A 2 -7.49 9.64 -16.12
CA VAL A 2 -6.67 9.36 -14.93
C VAL A 2 -5.68 10.52 -14.77
N PHE A 3 -5.56 11.07 -13.57
CA PHE A 3 -4.65 12.15 -13.26
C PHE A 3 -3.38 11.60 -12.60
N GLY A 4 -2.25 11.76 -13.30
CA GLY A 4 -0.91 11.43 -12.80
C GLY A 4 -0.65 9.93 -12.62
N GLN A 5 0.50 9.62 -12.04
CA GLN A 5 0.91 8.28 -11.66
C GLN A 5 1.45 8.33 -10.22
N LEU A 6 0.98 7.43 -9.37
CA LEU A 6 1.58 7.23 -8.06
C LEU A 6 2.82 6.32 -8.22
N GLN A 7 3.97 6.79 -7.75
CA GLN A 7 5.17 5.96 -7.69
C GLN A 7 5.00 4.91 -6.59
N GLU A 8 5.48 3.69 -6.86
CA GLU A 8 5.45 2.56 -5.92
C GLU A 8 6.16 2.90 -4.59
N PHE A 9 5.86 2.12 -3.55
CA PHE A 9 6.49 2.31 -2.25
C PHE A 9 7.91 1.75 -2.24
N ASP A 10 8.91 2.60 -1.97
CA ASP A 10 10.28 2.16 -1.74
C ASP A 10 10.41 1.56 -0.32
N LEU A 11 10.48 0.23 -0.23
CA LEU A 11 10.63 -0.47 1.05
C LEU A 11 11.95 -0.21 1.78
N LYS A 12 12.99 0.23 1.07
CA LYS A 12 14.35 0.39 1.63
C LYS A 12 14.56 1.77 2.21
N ASN A 13 14.08 2.79 1.50
CA ASN A 13 14.33 4.20 1.86
C ASN A 13 13.05 5.03 2.00
N GLY A 14 11.89 4.46 1.70
CA GLY A 14 10.63 5.19 1.67
C GLY A 14 10.04 5.46 3.06
N SER A 15 9.51 6.67 3.23
CA SER A 15 8.66 7.00 4.37
C SER A 15 7.23 6.55 4.07
N TRP A 16 6.70 5.63 4.87
CA TRP A 16 5.30 5.19 4.77
C TRP A 16 4.33 6.35 4.90
N ALA A 17 4.58 7.28 5.84
CA ALA A 17 3.72 8.44 6.05
C ALA A 17 3.65 9.36 4.81
N ALA A 18 4.79 9.58 4.15
CA ALA A 18 4.82 10.37 2.92
C ALA A 18 4.16 9.62 1.75
N TYR A 19 4.28 8.29 1.69
CA TYR A 19 3.60 7.48 0.69
C TYR A 19 2.08 7.50 0.88
N SER A 20 1.58 7.35 2.12
CA SER A 20 0.14 7.38 2.42
C SER A 20 -0.49 8.73 2.08
N GLU A 21 0.18 9.85 2.38
CA GLU A 21 -0.31 11.18 2.01
C GLU A 21 -0.46 11.33 0.48
N ARG A 22 0.54 10.88 -0.29
CA ARG A 22 0.44 10.88 -1.76
C ARG A 22 -0.65 9.95 -2.27
N MET A 23 -0.84 8.80 -1.64
CA MET A 23 -1.90 7.86 -1.98
C MET A 23 -3.28 8.49 -1.78
N GLU A 24 -3.50 9.17 -0.66
CA GLU A 24 -4.75 9.89 -0.39
C GLU A 24 -5.02 10.97 -1.43
N MET A 25 -4.01 11.76 -1.80
CA MET A 25 -4.14 12.77 -2.86
C MET A 25 -4.41 12.14 -4.23
N TYR A 26 -3.78 10.99 -4.53
CA TYR A 26 -4.01 10.26 -5.78
C TYR A 26 -5.45 9.73 -5.87
N LEU A 27 -5.97 9.15 -4.79
CA LEU A 27 -7.36 8.69 -4.69
C LEU A 27 -8.33 9.85 -4.88
N LEU A 28 -8.07 10.98 -4.21
CA LEU A 28 -8.90 12.19 -4.29
C LEU A 28 -8.91 12.77 -5.70
N ALA A 29 -7.74 12.96 -6.32
CA ALA A 29 -7.60 13.51 -7.66
C ALA A 29 -8.31 12.66 -8.71
N ASN A 30 -8.31 11.34 -8.53
CA ASN A 30 -8.95 10.38 -9.43
C ASN A 30 -10.39 10.04 -9.07
N LYS A 31 -10.96 10.66 -8.01
CA LYS A 31 -12.33 10.42 -7.54
C LYS A 31 -12.62 8.93 -7.33
N VAL A 32 -11.66 8.21 -6.75
CA VAL A 32 -11.79 6.78 -6.49
C VAL A 32 -12.86 6.55 -5.43
N GLU A 33 -13.85 5.71 -5.76
CA GLU A 33 -14.94 5.34 -4.85
C GLU A 33 -14.41 4.53 -3.65
N GLU A 34 -15.11 4.58 -2.51
CA GLU A 34 -14.64 4.02 -1.24
C GLU A 34 -14.33 2.52 -1.33
N ASP A 35 -15.18 1.76 -2.02
CA ASP A 35 -15.05 0.33 -2.26
C ASP A 35 -13.91 -0.02 -3.22
N LEU A 36 -13.45 0.94 -4.03
CA LEU A 36 -12.33 0.79 -4.96
C LEU A 36 -10.97 1.18 -4.36
N LYS A 37 -10.93 1.82 -3.18
CA LYS A 37 -9.67 2.28 -2.57
C LYS A 37 -8.68 1.15 -2.31
N LEU A 38 -9.16 0.01 -1.80
CA LEU A 38 -8.30 -1.15 -1.53
C LEU A 38 -7.72 -1.74 -2.83
N ALA A 39 -8.56 -1.94 -3.84
CA ALA A 39 -8.11 -2.42 -5.14
C ALA A 39 -7.09 -1.45 -5.77
N THR A 40 -7.33 -0.15 -5.63
CA THR A 40 -6.40 0.88 -6.10
C THR A 40 -5.07 0.80 -5.35
N LEU A 41 -5.06 0.68 -4.02
CA LEU A 41 -3.83 0.52 -3.24
C LEU A 41 -2.99 -0.68 -3.70
N ILE A 42 -3.64 -1.85 -3.84
CA ILE A 42 -2.97 -3.10 -4.25
C ILE A 42 -2.31 -2.95 -5.63
N THR A 43 -2.95 -2.23 -6.55
CA THR A 43 -2.45 -2.08 -7.92
C THR A 43 -1.33 -1.05 -8.08
N VAL A 44 -1.23 -0.08 -7.16
CA VAL A 44 -0.24 1.02 -7.27
C VAL A 44 0.96 0.87 -6.33
N MET A 45 0.88 0.02 -5.30
CA MET A 45 1.92 -0.05 -4.27
C MET A 45 3.20 -0.77 -4.68
N GLY A 46 3.16 -1.53 -5.77
CA GLY A 46 4.28 -2.35 -6.24
C GLY A 46 4.31 -3.75 -5.64
N GLU A 47 4.98 -4.67 -6.32
CA GLU A 47 5.01 -6.09 -5.97
C GLU A 47 5.61 -6.35 -4.58
N GLU A 48 6.78 -5.76 -4.29
CA GLU A 48 7.47 -6.02 -3.02
C GLU A 48 6.64 -5.54 -1.82
N ALA A 49 6.03 -4.36 -1.92
CA ALA A 49 5.20 -3.80 -0.87
C ALA A 49 3.91 -4.61 -0.67
N TYR A 50 3.31 -5.11 -1.77
CA TYR A 50 2.16 -6.01 -1.70
C TYR A 50 2.51 -7.35 -1.02
N GLN A 51 3.66 -7.95 -1.34
CA GLN A 51 4.10 -9.19 -0.70
C GLN A 51 4.30 -9.02 0.81
N LEU A 52 4.90 -7.91 1.24
CA LEU A 52 5.02 -7.57 2.65
C LEU A 52 3.64 -7.41 3.31
N LEU A 53 2.75 -6.61 2.72
CA LEU A 53 1.40 -6.39 3.24
C LEU A 53 0.62 -7.71 3.35
N SER A 54 0.67 -8.56 2.32
CA SER A 54 0.03 -9.87 2.30
C SER A 54 0.58 -10.79 3.39
N THR A 55 1.90 -10.77 3.58
CA THR A 55 2.56 -11.51 4.66
C THR A 55 2.09 -11.03 6.04
N LEU A 56 2.05 -9.72 6.27
CA LEU A 56 1.61 -9.13 7.54
C LEU A 56 0.11 -9.35 7.82
N ALA A 57 -0.71 -9.33 6.77
CA ALA A 57 -2.15 -9.56 6.86
C ALA A 57 -2.52 -11.05 6.93
N SER A 58 -1.57 -11.95 6.65
CA SER A 58 -1.79 -13.39 6.72
C SER A 58 -1.97 -13.83 8.17
N PRO A 59 -3.00 -14.64 8.50
CA PRO A 59 -3.18 -15.20 9.84
C PRO A 59 -1.96 -15.97 10.36
N LYS A 60 -1.08 -16.46 9.46
CA LYS A 60 0.15 -17.16 9.80
C LYS A 60 1.25 -16.27 10.41
N ALA A 61 1.13 -14.94 10.31
CA ALA A 61 2.11 -14.01 10.86
C ALA A 61 2.16 -13.97 12.40
N GLN A 62 1.23 -14.63 13.11
CA GLN A 62 1.20 -14.66 14.58
C GLN A 62 2.17 -15.67 15.24
N ALA A 63 3.05 -16.35 14.50
CA ALA A 63 3.84 -17.47 15.06
C ALA A 63 5.34 -17.21 15.34
N ILE A 64 5.92 -16.04 15.04
CA ILE A 64 7.40 -15.86 15.10
C ILE A 64 7.86 -14.78 16.11
N LEU A 65 7.07 -14.45 17.14
CA LEU A 65 7.51 -13.51 18.19
C LEU A 65 7.28 -13.97 19.64
N ILE A 66 7.07 -15.27 19.89
CA ILE A 66 6.95 -15.79 21.27
C ILE A 66 7.89 -17.00 21.51
N THR A 67 9.13 -16.93 21.03
CA THR A 67 10.18 -17.87 21.48
C THR A 67 11.55 -17.18 21.49
N ILE A 68 11.75 -16.28 22.45
CA ILE A 68 13.05 -16.03 23.08
C ILE A 68 12.80 -15.84 24.58
#